data_AF-A0A3N5SEC4-F1
#
_entry.id   AF-A0A3N5SEC4-F1
#
_cell.length_a   1.000
_cell.length_b   1.000
_cell.length_c   1.000
_cell.angle_alpha   90.00
_cell.angle_beta   90.00
_cell.angle_gamma   90.00
#
_symmetry.space_group_name_H-M   'P 1'
#
loop_
_entity.id
_entity.type
_entity.pdbx_description
1 polymer ?
#
loop_
_entity_poly.entity_id
_entity_poly.type
_entity_poly.pdbx_seq_one_letter_code
_entity_poly.pdbx_strand_id
1 'polypeptide(L)'
;TKANLATASIHAFGGPFFYYNHGVGDYPDSTIASNYVQGTAWHEANDIPIADFVLPHYYEFGSNAFQGLSDWGVEFVGTQMDPGNGYGAPWIMNGPFRKYETGGSSSGIPQYYADFMTIPGHPEFDGQFFNCVTEIRDDAGYEWYPNLNDVPGTVGRGIRQTRRALDSMALATLFTHGYSVSGSWNSTTRENWRTILRDITNDLAEYNPIYVSMDDACRYIRATHTSNITSATYDPANHRVTANMSGTTDVETMFYVFMDGESYVMVDTPVFSGSTSVEYTLPGPLDHIEVSPNPASVVAGTTLQFNATGFDASNNPIPNLSFTWSVVNGGAVNPYGLFTAGVIPGTYTDTIAASRDGISGYATVEVMEPVLDHFEIAPITNPKYINMPFSITIRARDAANNLVIGYAGSASLSDTTGTISPAATGSFSGGVWTGQVTIGAAAENVIIDVTNGSASGASSAFAVQSAPTCPCSLWDPATVAVGGQNADPNPLEVGVKFRSATDGYVTALRFYRPAANTGTNFTGHLWTSGGTLLAEVAFPTGTPAGWQEVTLAEPVPIAADTTYVVSYFTSSGYAVSRPYFTEANRAAYERPPL
;
A
#
# COMPACT_ATOMS: atom_id res chain seq x y z
N THR A 1 4.33 -4.27 32.03
CA THR A 1 3.73 -3.35 31.05
C THR A 1 3.57 -4.11 29.76
N LYS A 2 2.37 -4.11 29.14
CA LYS A 2 2.13 -4.70 27.80
C LYS A 2 2.66 -3.81 26.66
N ALA A 3 3.35 -2.73 27.01
CA ALA A 3 3.97 -1.78 26.11
C ALA A 3 4.78 -2.51 25.02
N ASN A 4 4.51 -2.16 23.76
CA ASN A 4 5.10 -2.74 22.55
C ASN A 4 4.71 -4.19 22.19
N LEU A 5 3.73 -4.79 22.88
CA LEU A 5 3.12 -6.06 22.47
C LEU A 5 1.83 -5.80 21.70
N ALA A 6 1.55 -6.61 20.67
CA ALA A 6 0.23 -6.64 20.06
C ALA A 6 -0.74 -7.31 21.04
N THR A 7 -1.69 -6.56 21.57
CA THR A 7 -2.79 -7.10 22.38
C THR A 7 -4.02 -7.26 21.50
N ALA A 8 -4.90 -8.19 21.90
CA ALA A 8 -6.18 -8.38 21.24
C ALA A 8 -7.27 -8.68 22.27
N SER A 9 -8.51 -8.43 21.89
CA SER A 9 -9.69 -8.90 22.62
C SER A 9 -10.55 -9.70 21.67
N ILE A 10 -11.27 -10.70 22.19
CA ILE A 10 -12.22 -11.45 21.37
C ILE A 10 -13.34 -10.52 20.90
N HIS A 11 -13.60 -10.51 19.60
CA HIS A 11 -14.66 -9.74 18.97
C HIS A 11 -15.42 -10.64 17.98
N ALA A 12 -16.73 -10.49 17.90
CA ALA A 12 -17.54 -11.27 16.95
C ALA A 12 -17.55 -10.59 15.59
N PHE A 13 -17.31 -11.35 14.51
CA PHE A 13 -17.49 -10.85 13.15
C PHE A 13 -18.95 -11.03 12.65
N GLY A 14 -19.64 -12.02 13.21
CA GLY A 14 -21.03 -12.40 12.95
C GLY A 14 -21.34 -13.72 13.68
N GLY A 15 -22.62 -14.09 13.85
CA GLY A 15 -23.01 -15.25 14.67
C GLY A 15 -23.11 -14.89 16.17
N PRO A 16 -23.17 -15.86 17.11
CA PRO A 16 -23.42 -15.53 18.52
C PRO A 16 -22.30 -14.63 19.05
N PHE A 17 -22.67 -13.50 19.67
CA PHE A 17 -21.67 -12.56 20.17
C PHE A 17 -20.99 -13.15 21.41
N PHE A 18 -19.78 -12.69 21.70
CA PHE A 18 -19.00 -13.26 22.79
C PHE A 18 -19.55 -12.84 24.18
N TYR A 19 -19.91 -11.56 24.33
CA TYR A 19 -20.22 -10.99 25.64
C TYR A 19 -21.73 -10.85 25.93
N TYR A 20 -22.61 -11.06 24.93
CA TYR A 20 -24.04 -10.77 25.04
C TYR A 20 -24.88 -11.56 24.03
N ASN A 21 -26.13 -11.91 24.37
CA ASN A 21 -27.02 -12.60 23.43
C ASN A 21 -27.82 -11.57 22.61
N HIS A 22 -27.26 -11.19 21.46
CA HIS A 22 -27.80 -10.14 20.60
C HIS A 22 -29.30 -10.31 20.33
N GLY A 23 -30.07 -9.25 20.61
CA GLY A 23 -31.53 -9.24 20.43
C GLY A 23 -32.34 -10.06 21.44
N VAL A 24 -31.70 -10.68 22.44
CA VAL A 24 -32.37 -11.50 23.46
C VAL A 24 -32.13 -10.96 24.87
N GLY A 25 -30.88 -10.70 25.27
CA GLY A 25 -30.55 -10.38 26.66
C GLY A 25 -29.19 -10.92 27.09
N ASP A 26 -29.00 -11.07 28.40
CA ASP A 26 -27.84 -11.75 28.93
C ASP A 26 -27.82 -13.22 28.52
N TYR A 27 -26.63 -13.74 28.20
CA TYR A 27 -26.45 -15.18 28.10
C TYR A 27 -26.61 -15.83 29.48
N PRO A 28 -27.00 -17.12 29.57
CA PRO A 28 -26.86 -17.87 30.81
C PRO A 28 -25.40 -17.89 31.29
N ASP A 29 -25.16 -17.84 32.60
CA ASP A 29 -23.80 -17.82 33.19
C ASP A 29 -22.91 -18.94 32.67
N SER A 30 -23.47 -20.13 32.43
CA SER A 30 -22.74 -21.28 31.88
C SER A 30 -22.24 -21.04 30.45
N THR A 31 -22.95 -20.23 29.66
CA THR A 31 -22.53 -19.85 28.31
C THR A 31 -21.43 -18.80 28.36
N ILE A 32 -21.58 -17.78 29.20
CA ILE A 32 -20.52 -16.78 29.43
C ILE A 32 -19.23 -17.45 29.93
N ALA A 33 -19.32 -18.35 30.91
CA ALA A 33 -18.17 -19.09 31.40
C ALA A 33 -17.50 -19.93 30.28
N SER A 34 -18.29 -20.61 29.45
CA SER A 34 -17.78 -21.35 28.29
C SER A 34 -17.09 -20.45 27.26
N ASN A 35 -17.62 -19.25 27.03
CA ASN A 35 -17.02 -18.27 26.12
C ASN A 35 -15.65 -17.83 26.64
N TYR A 36 -15.53 -17.48 27.92
CA TYR A 36 -14.25 -17.10 28.54
C TYR A 36 -13.20 -18.22 28.49
N VAL A 37 -13.60 -19.48 28.70
CA VAL A 37 -12.68 -20.64 28.53
C VAL A 37 -12.17 -20.71 27.09
N GLN A 38 -13.04 -20.59 26.10
CA GLN A 38 -12.66 -20.63 24.68
C GLN A 38 -11.79 -19.44 24.27
N GLY A 39 -12.13 -18.24 24.73
CA GLY A 39 -11.34 -17.03 24.48
C GLY A 39 -9.94 -17.14 25.06
N THR A 40 -9.83 -17.60 26.31
CA THR A 40 -8.53 -17.82 26.99
C THR A 40 -7.68 -18.82 26.20
N ALA A 41 -8.26 -19.97 25.83
CA ALA A 41 -7.55 -20.98 25.06
C ALA A 41 -7.08 -20.46 23.69
N TRP A 42 -7.85 -19.57 23.04
CA TRP A 42 -7.42 -18.93 21.79
C TRP A 42 -6.22 -18.01 22.00
N HIS A 43 -6.24 -17.17 23.04
CA HIS A 43 -5.11 -16.30 23.38
C HIS A 43 -3.83 -17.11 23.67
N GLU A 44 -3.95 -18.16 24.49
CA GLU A 44 -2.84 -19.05 24.83
C GLU A 44 -2.30 -19.79 23.59
N ALA A 45 -3.17 -20.31 22.73
CA ALA A 45 -2.77 -21.06 21.54
C ALA A 45 -2.06 -20.20 20.48
N ASN A 46 -2.28 -18.89 20.48
CA ASN A 46 -1.69 -17.97 19.50
C ASN A 46 -0.56 -17.10 20.08
N ASP A 47 -0.25 -17.24 21.37
CA ASP A 47 0.73 -16.40 22.09
C ASP A 47 0.42 -14.89 21.96
N ILE A 48 -0.88 -14.55 22.02
CA ILE A 48 -1.37 -13.17 21.93
C ILE A 48 -1.87 -12.76 23.32
N PRO A 49 -1.26 -11.76 23.98
CA PRO A 49 -1.75 -11.26 25.25
C PRO A 49 -3.18 -10.71 25.15
N ILE A 50 -3.98 -10.96 26.19
CA ILE A 50 -5.31 -10.37 26.34
C ILE A 50 -5.15 -8.86 26.55
N ALA A 51 -5.92 -8.04 25.84
CA ALA A 51 -5.89 -6.58 25.97
C ALA A 51 -6.42 -6.09 27.33
N ASP A 52 -5.95 -4.94 27.79
CA ASP A 52 -6.53 -4.26 28.95
C ASP A 52 -7.85 -3.56 28.57
N PHE A 53 -8.03 -3.25 27.28
CA PHE A 53 -9.23 -2.68 26.69
C PHE A 53 -10.04 -3.70 25.88
N VAL A 54 -11.35 -3.79 26.16
CA VAL A 54 -12.28 -4.67 25.42
C VAL A 54 -13.42 -3.86 24.80
N LEU A 55 -13.62 -4.05 23.50
CA LEU A 55 -14.76 -3.50 22.75
C LEU A 55 -15.61 -4.65 22.18
N PRO A 56 -16.85 -4.86 22.66
CA PRO A 56 -17.71 -5.94 22.21
C PRO A 56 -18.38 -5.57 20.89
N HIS A 57 -18.89 -6.58 20.17
CA HIS A 57 -19.67 -6.32 18.97
C HIS A 57 -20.97 -5.58 19.34
N TYR A 58 -21.36 -4.57 18.56
CA TYR A 58 -22.48 -3.67 18.87
C TYR A 58 -22.41 -2.95 20.23
N TYR A 59 -21.23 -2.86 20.86
CA TYR A 59 -21.07 -2.26 22.20
C TYR A 59 -21.86 -3.00 23.29
N GLU A 60 -22.31 -4.23 23.04
CA GLU A 60 -23.17 -4.98 23.95
C GLU A 60 -22.37 -5.86 24.92
N PHE A 61 -22.47 -5.55 26.22
CA PHE A 61 -22.05 -6.45 27.29
C PHE A 61 -23.26 -6.97 28.04
N GLY A 62 -23.24 -8.26 28.40
CA GLY A 62 -24.13 -8.77 29.42
C GLY A 62 -23.70 -8.34 30.82
N SER A 63 -24.65 -8.20 31.73
CA SER A 63 -24.34 -7.80 33.12
C SER A 63 -23.43 -8.81 33.82
N ASN A 64 -23.59 -10.09 33.50
CA ASN A 64 -22.80 -11.22 34.00
C ASN A 64 -21.46 -11.46 33.28
N ALA A 65 -21.09 -10.62 32.30
CA ALA A 65 -19.82 -10.79 31.57
C ALA A 65 -18.60 -10.27 32.36
N PHE A 66 -18.80 -9.42 33.37
CA PHE A 66 -17.72 -8.64 33.99
C PHE A 66 -16.80 -9.43 34.92
N GLN A 67 -17.26 -10.55 35.50
CA GLN A 67 -16.36 -11.42 36.26
C GLN A 67 -15.24 -11.96 35.38
N GLY A 68 -15.56 -12.45 34.18
CA GLY A 68 -14.55 -12.97 33.26
C GLY A 68 -13.61 -11.87 32.71
N LEU A 69 -14.11 -10.64 32.52
CA LEU A 69 -13.27 -9.49 32.20
C LEU A 69 -12.28 -9.20 33.34
N SER A 70 -12.75 -9.23 34.59
CA SER A 70 -11.92 -9.04 35.78
C SER A 70 -10.84 -10.12 35.88
N ASP A 71 -11.20 -11.39 35.66
CA ASP A 71 -10.28 -12.53 35.69
C ASP A 71 -9.20 -12.42 34.59
N TRP A 72 -9.54 -11.84 33.44
CA TRP A 72 -8.61 -11.50 32.36
C TRP A 72 -7.72 -10.29 32.65
N GLY A 73 -7.98 -9.56 33.73
CA GLY A 73 -7.27 -8.33 34.07
C GLY A 73 -7.65 -7.16 33.16
N VAL A 74 -8.84 -7.18 32.56
CA VAL A 74 -9.37 -6.06 31.76
C VAL A 74 -9.68 -4.90 32.70
N GLU A 75 -9.17 -3.72 32.36
CA GLU A 75 -9.37 -2.49 33.14
C GLU A 75 -10.28 -1.50 32.41
N PHE A 76 -10.30 -1.57 31.08
CA PHE A 76 -10.99 -0.63 30.21
C PHE A 76 -12.01 -1.36 29.34
N VAL A 77 -13.17 -0.76 29.18
CA VAL A 77 -14.21 -1.28 28.29
C VAL A 77 -14.74 -0.18 27.40
N GLY A 78 -15.31 -0.58 26.27
CA GLY A 78 -16.05 0.33 25.42
C GLY A 78 -17.52 -0.03 25.31
N THR A 79 -18.39 0.74 25.95
CA THR A 79 -19.84 0.63 25.80
C THR A 79 -20.53 1.99 25.74
N GLN A 80 -21.70 2.00 25.13
CA GLN A 80 -22.54 3.20 24.97
C GLN A 80 -23.84 3.08 25.75
N MET A 81 -24.09 1.96 26.40
CA MET A 81 -25.29 1.67 27.20
C MET A 81 -24.91 0.89 28.45
N ASP A 82 -25.84 0.86 29.41
CA ASP A 82 -25.67 0.01 30.59
C ASP A 82 -25.62 -1.47 30.19
N PRO A 83 -24.67 -2.25 30.74
CA PRO A 83 -24.63 -3.70 30.54
C PRO A 83 -25.96 -4.39 30.83
N GLY A 84 -26.27 -5.42 30.05
CA GLY A 84 -27.55 -6.12 30.06
C GLY A 84 -28.60 -5.54 29.10
N ASN A 85 -28.30 -4.42 28.43
CA ASN A 85 -29.16 -3.84 27.41
C ASN A 85 -28.58 -4.04 26.00
N GLY A 86 -29.47 -4.16 25.02
CA GLY A 86 -29.11 -4.29 23.61
C GLY A 86 -28.94 -2.95 22.88
N TYR A 87 -28.32 -2.99 21.70
CA TYR A 87 -28.05 -1.84 20.85
C TYR A 87 -29.31 -1.04 20.51
N GLY A 88 -29.22 0.28 20.67
CA GLY A 88 -30.34 1.20 20.58
C GLY A 88 -31.01 1.53 21.91
N ALA A 89 -30.62 0.87 23.02
CA ALA A 89 -31.03 1.27 24.36
C ALA A 89 -30.60 2.72 24.69
N PRO A 90 -31.22 3.36 25.70
CA PRO A 90 -30.75 4.64 26.21
C PRO A 90 -29.26 4.58 26.50
N TRP A 91 -28.55 5.64 26.15
CA TRP A 91 -27.11 5.64 26.39
C TRP A 91 -26.78 5.65 27.88
N ILE A 92 -25.60 5.16 28.22
CA ILE A 92 -25.07 5.22 29.59
C ILE A 92 -24.83 6.68 29.99
N MET A 93 -25.18 7.00 31.24
CA MET A 93 -25.02 8.34 31.82
C MET A 93 -23.62 8.50 32.43
N ASN A 94 -22.61 8.55 31.56
CA ASN A 94 -21.19 8.54 31.93
C ASN A 94 -20.48 9.80 31.35
N GLY A 95 -19.48 10.33 32.06
CA GLY A 95 -18.80 11.57 31.67
C GLY A 95 -17.88 11.43 30.45
N PRO A 96 -17.34 12.54 29.92
CA PRO A 96 -17.54 13.92 30.37
C PRO A 96 -18.76 14.61 29.74
N PHE A 97 -19.18 14.21 28.53
CA PHE A 97 -20.24 14.93 27.80
C PHE A 97 -21.65 14.34 27.99
N ARG A 98 -21.78 13.12 28.51
CA ARG A 98 -23.07 12.40 28.62
C ARG A 98 -23.58 12.20 30.03
N LYS A 99 -23.04 12.97 30.98
CA LYS A 99 -23.50 12.96 32.37
C LYS A 99 -24.89 13.58 32.57
N TYR A 100 -25.35 14.41 31.62
CA TYR A 100 -26.60 15.17 31.75
C TYR A 100 -27.51 15.13 30.52
N GLU A 101 -27.10 14.44 29.46
CA GLU A 101 -27.85 14.37 28.20
C GLU A 101 -28.65 13.06 28.13
N THR A 102 -29.75 13.04 27.38
CA THR A 102 -30.54 11.82 27.12
C THR A 102 -30.61 11.52 25.62
N GLY A 103 -30.60 10.23 25.28
CA GLY A 103 -30.61 9.77 23.89
C GLY A 103 -30.31 8.28 23.79
N GLY A 104 -30.08 7.78 22.58
CA GLY A 104 -29.86 6.36 22.30
C GLY A 104 -28.41 6.03 21.94
N SER A 105 -27.97 4.83 22.32
CA SER A 105 -26.65 4.27 21.94
C SER A 105 -26.44 4.21 20.43
N SER A 106 -27.49 4.04 19.63
CA SER A 106 -27.41 4.02 18.15
C SER A 106 -27.42 5.41 17.49
N SER A 107 -27.31 6.49 18.28
CA SER A 107 -27.34 7.85 17.75
C SER A 107 -26.15 8.13 16.82
N GLY A 108 -26.40 8.91 15.76
CA GLY A 108 -25.39 9.37 14.80
C GLY A 108 -24.65 10.64 15.24
N ILE A 109 -24.86 11.11 16.46
CA ILE A 109 -24.09 12.24 17.02
C ILE A 109 -22.75 11.76 17.58
N PRO A 110 -21.71 12.61 17.64
CA PRO A 110 -20.45 12.24 18.27
C PRO A 110 -20.64 11.74 19.71
N GLN A 111 -19.87 10.73 20.10
CA GLN A 111 -19.93 10.13 21.43
C GLN A 111 -18.54 10.10 22.05
N TYR A 112 -18.44 10.50 23.32
CA TYR A 112 -17.22 10.39 24.10
C TYR A 112 -17.52 10.02 25.55
N TYR A 113 -16.89 8.94 26.00
CA TYR A 113 -16.99 8.39 27.34
C TYR A 113 -15.58 8.20 27.92
N ALA A 114 -15.39 8.66 29.15
CA ALA A 114 -14.14 8.60 29.89
C ALA A 114 -14.40 8.71 31.40
N ASP A 115 -15.08 7.71 31.96
CA ASP A 115 -15.49 7.72 33.36
C ASP A 115 -15.75 6.28 33.85
N PHE A 116 -15.67 6.05 35.16
CA PHE A 116 -15.92 4.74 35.75
C PHE A 116 -17.39 4.34 35.57
N MET A 117 -17.63 3.05 35.33
CA MET A 117 -18.98 2.53 35.18
C MET A 117 -19.40 1.69 36.39
N THR A 118 -20.71 1.67 36.62
CA THR A 118 -21.37 0.72 37.52
C THR A 118 -21.95 -0.41 36.69
N ILE A 119 -21.92 -1.64 37.20
CA ILE A 119 -22.48 -2.81 36.51
C ILE A 119 -23.84 -3.14 37.13
N PRO A 120 -24.96 -3.05 36.37
CA PRO A 120 -26.28 -3.33 36.92
C PRO A 120 -26.34 -4.72 37.59
N GLY A 121 -26.72 -4.75 38.87
CA GLY A 121 -26.81 -5.99 39.65
C GLY A 121 -25.50 -6.50 40.26
N HIS A 122 -24.37 -5.83 40.00
CA HIS A 122 -23.03 -6.29 40.40
C HIS A 122 -22.19 -5.18 41.05
N PRO A 123 -22.54 -4.72 42.28
CA PRO A 123 -21.81 -3.67 42.99
C PRO A 123 -20.38 -4.06 43.37
N GLU A 124 -20.04 -5.35 43.35
CA GLU A 124 -18.66 -5.83 43.52
C GLU A 124 -17.70 -5.26 42.47
N PHE A 125 -18.19 -4.84 41.30
CA PHE A 125 -17.39 -4.26 40.22
C PHE A 125 -17.37 -2.72 40.21
N ASP A 126 -18.00 -2.06 41.17
CA ASP A 126 -18.05 -0.60 41.22
C ASP A 126 -16.63 0.00 41.30
N GLY A 127 -16.32 0.88 40.35
CA GLY A 127 -15.01 1.54 40.26
C GLY A 127 -13.87 0.65 39.73
N GLN A 128 -14.16 -0.57 39.26
CA GLN A 128 -13.13 -1.45 38.69
C GLN A 128 -12.92 -1.22 37.19
N PHE A 129 -14.00 -0.94 36.45
CA PHE A 129 -13.95 -0.79 35.00
C PHE A 129 -14.13 0.67 34.59
N PHE A 130 -13.23 1.15 33.73
CA PHE A 130 -13.28 2.50 33.18
C PHE A 130 -13.80 2.46 31.73
N ASN A 131 -14.91 3.14 31.46
CA ASN A 131 -15.48 3.19 30.13
C ASN A 131 -14.75 4.25 29.30
N CYS A 132 -14.21 3.85 28.15
CA CYS A 132 -13.33 4.68 27.31
C CYS A 132 -13.69 4.48 25.83
N VAL A 133 -14.46 5.40 25.27
CA VAL A 133 -14.92 5.34 23.86
C VAL A 133 -14.98 6.73 23.29
N THR A 134 -14.42 6.93 22.09
CA THR A 134 -14.63 8.14 21.29
C THR A 134 -15.03 7.77 19.88
N GLU A 135 -16.10 8.35 19.36
CA GLU A 135 -16.55 8.15 17.99
C GLU A 135 -17.14 9.43 17.40
N ILE A 136 -16.61 9.84 16.25
CA ILE A 136 -17.11 10.98 15.48
C ILE A 136 -18.12 10.48 14.45
N ARG A 137 -19.38 10.36 14.88
CA ARG A 137 -20.43 9.68 14.10
C ARG A 137 -21.14 10.55 13.07
N ASP A 138 -21.00 11.87 13.17
CA ASP A 138 -21.66 12.84 12.30
C ASP A 138 -20.92 13.07 10.97
N ASP A 139 -19.84 12.34 10.73
CA ASP A 139 -19.13 12.27 9.45
C ASP A 139 -18.96 10.81 9.02
N ALA A 140 -19.79 10.37 8.06
CA ALA A 140 -19.85 9.00 7.52
C ALA A 140 -20.35 7.89 8.47
N GLY A 141 -20.98 8.25 9.60
CA GLY A 141 -21.57 7.29 10.53
C GLY A 141 -20.58 6.81 11.59
N TYR A 142 -20.90 5.73 12.29
CA TYR A 142 -20.11 5.26 13.44
C TYR A 142 -18.76 4.63 13.07
N GLU A 143 -18.52 4.33 11.79
CA GLU A 143 -17.25 3.80 11.30
C GLU A 143 -16.55 4.81 10.40
N TRP A 144 -15.22 4.83 10.43
CA TRP A 144 -14.44 5.57 9.46
C TRP A 144 -14.60 5.02 8.02
N TYR A 145 -14.86 3.70 7.91
CA TYR A 145 -15.19 2.98 6.67
C TYR A 145 -14.23 3.29 5.49
N PRO A 146 -12.99 2.76 5.52
CA PRO A 146 -12.01 2.98 4.46
C PRO A 146 -12.40 2.28 3.15
N ASN A 147 -12.15 2.96 2.03
CA ASN A 147 -12.31 2.44 0.68
C ASN A 147 -10.97 2.59 -0.06
N LEU A 148 -10.25 1.50 -0.35
CA LEU A 148 -8.92 1.60 -0.96
C LEU A 148 -8.97 1.93 -2.46
N ASN A 149 -10.16 1.92 -3.07
CA ASN A 149 -10.36 2.43 -4.43
C ASN A 149 -10.63 3.95 -4.44
N ASP A 150 -10.89 4.55 -3.28
CA ASP A 150 -11.06 5.99 -3.06
C ASP A 150 -10.13 6.46 -1.93
N VAL A 151 -8.83 6.48 -2.24
CA VAL A 151 -7.80 6.95 -1.32
C VAL A 151 -8.06 8.40 -0.86
N PRO A 152 -8.30 9.38 -1.74
CA PRO A 152 -8.50 10.77 -1.32
C PRO A 152 -9.73 10.95 -0.42
N GLY A 153 -10.86 10.32 -0.75
CA GLY A 153 -12.06 10.42 0.06
C GLY A 153 -11.91 9.75 1.43
N THR A 154 -11.18 8.62 1.48
CA THR A 154 -10.86 7.92 2.73
C THR A 154 -9.93 8.72 3.63
N VAL A 155 -8.86 9.31 3.07
CA VAL A 155 -7.95 10.22 3.79
C VAL A 155 -8.73 11.43 4.32
N GLY A 156 -9.55 12.07 3.48
CA GLY A 156 -10.33 13.23 3.87
C GLY A 156 -11.30 12.97 5.03
N ARG A 157 -11.94 11.79 5.09
CA ARG A 157 -12.76 11.39 6.24
C ARG A 157 -11.93 11.18 7.50
N GLY A 158 -10.81 10.47 7.36
CA GLY A 158 -9.93 10.16 8.49
C GLY A 158 -9.46 11.43 9.17
N ILE A 159 -8.92 12.36 8.38
CA ILE A 159 -8.49 13.70 8.82
C ILE A 159 -9.59 14.44 9.58
N ARG A 160 -10.81 14.51 9.03
CA ARG A 160 -11.90 15.25 9.67
C ARG A 160 -12.31 14.64 11.00
N GLN A 161 -12.42 13.31 11.08
CA GLN A 161 -12.74 12.64 12.33
C GLN A 161 -11.64 12.86 13.39
N THR A 162 -10.37 12.66 13.03
CA THR A 162 -9.26 12.82 13.98
C THR A 162 -9.01 14.27 14.40
N ARG A 163 -9.05 15.22 13.46
CA ARG A 163 -8.92 16.66 13.80
C ARG A 163 -10.03 17.10 14.74
N ARG A 164 -11.28 16.73 14.47
CA ARG A 164 -12.41 17.07 15.35
C ARG A 164 -12.23 16.54 16.78
N ALA A 165 -11.73 15.32 16.92
CA ALA A 165 -11.43 14.76 18.23
C ALA A 165 -10.31 15.56 18.93
N LEU A 166 -9.20 15.83 18.23
CA LEU A 166 -8.07 16.59 18.77
C LEU A 166 -8.45 18.05 19.13
N ASP A 167 -9.17 18.74 18.24
CA ASP A 167 -9.68 20.09 18.46
C ASP A 167 -10.63 20.16 19.67
N SER A 168 -11.34 19.06 19.94
CA SER A 168 -12.24 18.91 21.09
C SER A 168 -11.54 18.40 22.35
N MET A 169 -10.21 18.23 22.32
CA MET A 169 -9.40 17.62 23.39
C MET A 169 -9.92 16.24 23.83
N ALA A 170 -10.46 15.47 22.89
CA ALA A 170 -10.91 14.10 23.08
C ALA A 170 -9.90 13.10 22.49
N LEU A 171 -9.99 11.83 22.88
CA LEU A 171 -9.16 10.79 22.31
C LEU A 171 -9.47 10.61 20.82
N ALA A 172 -8.49 10.87 19.96
CA ALA A 172 -8.64 10.65 18.53
C ALA A 172 -8.51 9.16 18.19
N THR A 173 -9.59 8.57 17.70
CA THR A 173 -9.66 7.17 17.26
C THR A 173 -10.19 7.09 15.83
N LEU A 174 -9.68 6.13 15.05
CA LEU A 174 -10.27 5.72 13.79
C LEU A 174 -10.72 4.27 13.94
N PHE A 175 -12.03 4.06 14.01
CA PHE A 175 -12.61 2.73 14.12
C PHE A 175 -12.95 2.17 12.74
N THR A 176 -12.52 0.94 12.47
CA THR A 176 -12.87 0.23 11.24
C THR A 176 -12.80 -1.28 11.40
N HIS A 177 -13.45 -2.00 10.49
CA HIS A 177 -13.42 -3.44 10.43
C HIS A 177 -12.39 -3.98 9.44
N GLY A 178 -11.86 -5.17 9.75
CA GLY A 178 -10.85 -5.83 8.92
C GLY A 178 -11.27 -6.07 7.47
N TYR A 179 -12.56 -6.28 7.18
CA TYR A 179 -13.05 -6.46 5.80
C TYR A 179 -13.00 -5.17 4.98
N SER A 180 -13.08 -3.99 5.60
CA SER A 180 -12.91 -2.71 4.91
C SER A 180 -11.46 -2.52 4.44
N VAL A 181 -10.51 -3.25 5.05
CA VAL A 181 -9.08 -3.22 4.70
C VAL A 181 -8.67 -4.41 3.82
N SER A 182 -9.31 -5.58 3.97
CA SER A 182 -8.86 -6.85 3.35
C SER A 182 -9.95 -7.62 2.57
N GLY A 183 -11.16 -7.07 2.44
CA GLY A 183 -12.30 -7.74 1.81
C GLY A 183 -12.17 -7.87 0.29
N SER A 184 -12.83 -8.89 -0.28
CA SER A 184 -12.81 -9.23 -1.72
C SER A 184 -13.31 -8.13 -2.67
N TRP A 185 -14.07 -7.16 -2.15
CA TRP A 185 -14.57 -5.99 -2.91
C TRP A 185 -13.54 -4.85 -2.99
N ASN A 186 -12.44 -4.98 -2.26
CA ASN A 186 -11.39 -4.00 -2.15
C ASN A 186 -10.14 -4.54 -2.86
N SER A 187 -10.18 -4.55 -4.19
CA SER A 187 -9.20 -5.23 -5.05
C SER A 187 -7.87 -4.49 -5.26
N THR A 188 -7.55 -3.48 -4.44
CA THR A 188 -6.39 -2.59 -4.67
C THR A 188 -5.44 -2.52 -3.45
N THR A 189 -4.16 -2.29 -3.77
CA THR A 189 -2.93 -2.76 -3.11
C THR A 189 -2.63 -2.27 -1.67
N ARG A 190 -1.72 -3.01 -1.00
CA ARG A 190 -1.01 -2.61 0.24
C ARG A 190 -0.47 -1.17 0.21
N GLU A 191 -0.15 -0.65 -0.97
CA GLU A 191 0.37 0.70 -1.16
C GLU A 191 -0.69 1.79 -0.94
N ASN A 192 -1.95 1.53 -1.31
CA ASN A 192 -3.04 2.48 -1.06
C ASN A 192 -3.31 2.60 0.45
N TRP A 193 -3.30 1.49 1.18
CA TRP A 193 -3.43 1.51 2.63
C TRP A 193 -2.31 2.31 3.30
N ARG A 194 -1.06 2.10 2.87
CA ARG A 194 0.09 2.88 3.35
C ARG A 194 -0.06 4.36 3.03
N THR A 195 -0.50 4.69 1.83
CA THR A 195 -0.77 6.08 1.41
C THR A 195 -1.84 6.71 2.29
N ILE A 196 -2.94 6.00 2.56
CA ILE A 196 -4.02 6.50 3.42
C ILE A 196 -3.49 6.85 4.82
N LEU A 197 -2.80 5.91 5.47
CA LEU A 197 -2.27 6.14 6.81
C LEU A 197 -1.19 7.23 6.82
N ARG A 198 -0.28 7.23 5.85
CA ARG A 198 0.76 8.27 5.70
C ARG A 198 0.14 9.65 5.54
N ASP A 199 -0.85 9.79 4.68
CA ASP A 199 -1.40 11.11 4.36
C ASP A 199 -2.27 11.64 5.53
N ILE A 200 -2.98 10.76 6.26
CA ILE A 200 -3.64 11.14 7.53
C ILE A 200 -2.60 11.56 8.58
N THR A 201 -1.55 10.77 8.79
CA THR A 201 -0.53 11.07 9.82
C THR A 201 0.28 12.33 9.49
N ASN A 202 0.61 12.57 8.22
CA ASN A 202 1.24 13.81 7.75
C ASN A 202 0.36 15.03 8.03
N ASP A 203 -0.94 14.93 7.78
CA ASP A 203 -1.87 16.02 8.03
C ASP A 203 -2.04 16.31 9.53
N LEU A 204 -1.99 15.26 10.36
CA LEU A 204 -2.04 15.39 11.81
C LEU A 204 -0.72 15.85 12.46
N ALA A 205 0.38 15.96 11.70
CA ALA A 205 1.70 16.29 12.24
C ALA A 205 1.72 17.62 13.00
N GLU A 206 0.86 18.59 12.63
CA GLU A 206 0.74 19.88 13.32
C GLU A 206 0.24 19.76 14.78
N TYR A 207 -0.48 18.68 15.12
CA TYR A 207 -0.97 18.41 16.47
C TYR A 207 0.07 17.71 17.35
N ASN A 208 1.23 17.33 16.78
CA ASN A 208 2.24 16.51 17.45
C ASN A 208 1.65 15.28 18.19
N PRO A 209 0.87 14.43 17.50
CA PRO A 209 0.12 13.35 18.15
C PRO A 209 1.06 12.26 18.69
N ILE A 210 0.68 11.70 19.84
CA ILE A 210 1.33 10.51 20.39
C ILE A 210 0.53 9.28 19.95
N TYR A 211 1.11 8.43 19.11
CA TYR A 211 0.47 7.21 18.64
C TYR A 211 0.70 6.08 19.64
N VAL A 212 -0.39 5.58 20.24
CA VAL A 212 -0.37 4.54 21.27
C VAL A 212 -1.46 3.50 21.04
N SER A 213 -1.36 2.38 21.76
CA SER A 213 -2.44 1.38 21.84
C SER A 213 -3.68 1.94 22.55
N MET A 214 -4.85 1.31 22.37
CA MET A 214 -6.03 1.66 23.17
C MET A 214 -5.83 1.38 24.66
N ASP A 215 -5.05 0.35 25.01
CA ASP A 215 -4.69 0.02 26.40
C ASP A 215 -3.98 1.21 27.06
N ASP A 216 -2.99 1.80 26.38
CA ASP A 216 -2.22 2.93 26.89
C ASP A 216 -3.00 4.25 26.83
N ALA A 217 -3.77 4.47 25.75
CA ALA A 217 -4.62 5.64 25.61
C ALA A 217 -5.65 5.73 26.73
N CYS A 218 -6.40 4.65 26.99
CA CYS A 218 -7.42 4.63 28.04
C CYS A 218 -6.81 4.71 29.44
N ARG A 219 -5.61 4.14 29.65
CA ARG A 219 -4.86 4.32 30.89
C ARG A 219 -4.48 5.78 31.13
N TYR A 220 -3.97 6.47 30.11
CA TYR A 220 -3.69 7.91 30.18
C TYR A 220 -4.95 8.72 30.48
N ILE A 221 -6.06 8.44 29.78
CA ILE A 221 -7.33 9.14 30.01
C ILE A 221 -7.83 8.92 31.44
N ARG A 222 -7.80 7.69 31.95
CA ARG A 222 -8.15 7.40 33.35
C ARG A 222 -7.27 8.21 34.30
N ALA A 223 -5.95 8.24 34.08
CA ALA A 223 -5.04 9.01 34.92
C ALA A 223 -5.36 10.51 34.91
N THR A 224 -5.74 11.08 33.76
CA THR A 224 -6.22 12.49 33.69
C THR A 224 -7.58 12.70 34.36
N HIS A 225 -8.43 11.66 34.41
CA HIS A 225 -9.71 11.70 35.12
C HIS A 225 -9.53 11.65 36.65
N THR A 226 -8.58 10.84 37.13
CA THR A 226 -8.33 10.61 38.57
C THR A 226 -7.33 11.59 39.20
N SER A 227 -6.88 12.58 38.44
CA SER A 227 -5.99 13.65 38.90
C SER A 227 -6.55 15.03 38.57
N ASN A 228 -6.13 16.05 39.31
CA ASN A 228 -6.57 17.41 39.08
C ASN A 228 -5.51 18.44 39.47
N ILE A 229 -5.43 19.55 38.73
CA ILE A 229 -4.64 20.73 39.10
C ILE A 229 -5.45 21.52 40.13
N THR A 230 -4.88 21.67 41.33
CA THR A 230 -5.54 22.37 42.45
C THR A 230 -5.17 23.85 42.51
N SER A 231 -3.96 24.21 42.06
CA SER A 231 -3.50 25.60 41.95
C SER A 231 -2.32 25.71 40.98
N ALA A 232 -2.12 26.90 40.41
CA ALA A 232 -0.93 27.24 39.65
C ALA A 232 -0.46 28.67 39.99
N THR A 233 0.86 28.89 40.00
CA THR A 233 1.47 30.20 40.25
C THR A 233 2.56 30.49 39.22
N TYR A 234 2.78 31.77 38.89
CA TYR A 234 3.84 32.21 37.97
C TYR A 234 4.77 33.21 38.66
N ASP A 235 6.08 32.94 38.60
CA ASP A 235 7.16 33.81 39.04
C ASP A 235 7.79 34.52 37.84
N PRO A 236 7.53 35.82 37.63
CA PRO A 236 8.03 36.57 36.49
C PRO A 236 9.54 36.84 36.53
N ALA A 237 10.19 36.75 37.70
CA ALA A 237 11.63 37.01 37.79
C ALA A 237 12.46 35.84 37.25
N ASN A 238 11.93 34.63 37.36
CA ASN A 238 12.58 33.39 36.93
C ASN A 238 11.83 32.71 35.78
N HIS A 239 10.80 33.37 35.22
CA HIS A 239 9.93 32.83 34.17
C HIS A 239 9.33 31.45 34.53
N ARG A 240 9.02 31.20 35.81
CA ARG A 240 8.69 29.86 36.29
C ARG A 240 7.22 29.70 36.66
N VAL A 241 6.58 28.67 36.13
CA VAL A 241 5.24 28.19 36.52
C VAL A 241 5.39 27.04 37.51
N THR A 242 4.62 27.07 38.60
CA THR A 242 4.49 25.96 39.55
C THR A 242 3.03 25.53 39.60
N ALA A 243 2.73 24.27 39.27
CA ALA A 243 1.40 23.67 39.31
C ALA A 243 1.32 22.61 40.42
N ASN A 244 0.36 22.76 41.34
CA ASN A 244 0.11 21.79 42.39
C ASN A 244 -1.07 20.89 42.02
N MET A 245 -0.91 19.59 42.19
CA MET A 245 -1.88 18.59 41.77
C MET A 245 -2.30 17.70 42.92
N SER A 246 -3.48 17.10 42.79
CA SER A 246 -4.03 16.11 43.72
C SER A 246 -4.68 14.94 42.99
N GLY A 247 -4.89 13.82 43.69
CA GLY A 247 -5.47 12.61 43.12
C GLY A 247 -4.44 11.49 42.95
N THR A 248 -4.64 10.62 41.97
CA THR A 248 -3.73 9.51 41.68
C THR A 248 -3.58 9.35 40.17
N THR A 249 -2.35 9.11 39.73
CA THR A 249 -2.02 8.66 38.38
C THR A 249 -1.18 7.38 38.49
N ASP A 250 -1.34 6.49 37.53
CA ASP A 250 -0.55 5.25 37.39
C ASP A 250 0.36 5.28 36.15
N VAL A 251 0.24 6.34 35.35
CA VAL A 251 1.12 6.72 34.23
C VAL A 251 1.47 8.19 34.32
N GLU A 252 2.56 8.58 33.67
CA GLU A 252 2.89 9.99 33.48
C GLU A 252 1.78 10.67 32.67
N THR A 253 1.39 11.87 33.11
CA THR A 253 0.40 12.70 32.41
C THR A 253 1.03 14.02 32.00
N MET A 254 0.32 14.85 31.26
CA MET A 254 0.79 16.18 30.88
C MET A 254 -0.30 17.22 31.13
N PHE A 255 0.12 18.46 31.35
CA PHE A 255 -0.77 19.61 31.36
C PHE A 255 -0.28 20.73 30.44
N TYR A 256 -1.23 21.51 29.94
CA TYR A 256 -0.97 22.68 29.10
C TYR A 256 -0.58 23.89 29.95
N VAL A 257 0.50 24.57 29.57
CA VAL A 257 0.83 25.93 30.02
C VAL A 257 0.72 26.87 28.82
N PHE A 258 -0.30 27.73 28.83
CA PHE A 258 -0.53 28.71 27.77
C PHE A 258 0.32 29.97 27.99
N MET A 259 1.03 30.42 26.96
CA MET A 259 1.96 31.55 27.04
C MET A 259 1.34 32.84 26.48
N ASP A 260 0.78 32.80 25.25
CA ASP A 260 0.20 33.99 24.60
C ASP A 260 -1.08 33.63 23.81
N GLY A 261 -2.20 33.39 24.51
CA GLY A 261 -3.56 33.25 23.94
C GLY A 261 -3.83 32.03 23.04
N GLU A 262 -2.85 31.61 22.23
CA GLU A 262 -2.89 30.50 21.29
C GLU A 262 -1.66 29.58 21.42
N SER A 263 -0.53 30.07 21.92
CA SER A 263 0.66 29.24 22.16
C SER A 263 0.61 28.53 23.51
N TYR A 264 1.03 27.27 23.54
CA TYR A 264 1.13 26.48 24.75
C TYR A 264 2.41 25.64 24.78
N VAL A 265 2.70 25.04 25.93
CA VAL A 265 3.63 23.94 26.08
C VAL A 265 2.98 22.83 26.91
N MET A 266 3.31 21.58 26.59
CA MET A 266 2.92 20.43 27.40
C MET A 266 4.02 20.16 28.41
N VAL A 267 3.64 20.07 29.68
CA VAL A 267 4.55 19.83 30.79
C VAL A 267 4.25 18.47 31.40
N ASP A 268 5.25 17.62 31.44
CA ASP A 268 5.16 16.29 32.02
C ASP A 268 4.87 16.35 33.53
N THR A 269 4.01 15.46 33.96
CA THR A 269 3.61 15.24 35.34
C THR A 269 4.00 13.82 35.71
N PRO A 270 4.88 13.63 36.70
CA PRO A 270 5.29 12.30 37.13
C PRO A 270 4.12 11.55 37.73
N VAL A 271 4.22 10.22 37.77
CA VAL A 271 3.29 9.35 38.52
C VAL A 271 3.21 9.80 39.98
N PHE A 272 2.00 9.95 40.51
CA PHE A 272 1.81 10.37 41.91
C PHE A 272 0.53 9.80 42.55
N SER A 273 0.49 9.81 43.88
CA SER A 273 -0.71 9.55 44.67
C SER A 273 -0.81 10.54 45.83
N GLY A 274 -2.01 11.06 46.07
CA GLY A 274 -2.25 12.13 47.04
C GLY A 274 -2.05 13.51 46.42
N SER A 275 -0.80 14.01 46.41
CA SER A 275 -0.47 15.34 45.88
C SER A 275 0.95 15.42 45.32
N THR A 276 1.17 16.26 44.32
CA THR A 276 2.50 16.58 43.77
C THR A 276 2.60 18.05 43.34
N SER A 277 3.81 18.54 43.07
CA SER A 277 4.07 19.87 42.53
C SER A 277 5.02 19.77 41.34
N VAL A 278 4.66 20.38 40.22
CA VAL A 278 5.43 20.39 38.98
C VAL A 278 5.86 21.82 38.68
N GLU A 279 7.16 22.02 38.46
CA GLU A 279 7.73 23.31 38.06
C GLU A 279 8.14 23.27 36.58
N TYR A 280 7.86 24.37 35.86
CA TYR A 280 8.25 24.55 34.46
C TYR A 280 8.75 25.98 34.22
N THR A 281 9.89 26.14 33.55
CA THR A 281 10.43 27.45 33.18
C THR A 281 10.05 27.77 31.74
N LEU A 282 9.29 28.85 31.54
CA LEU A 282 8.93 29.37 30.22
C LEU A 282 10.19 29.87 29.49
N PRO A 283 10.35 29.54 28.20
CA PRO A 283 11.50 29.98 27.45
C PRO A 283 11.41 31.48 27.10
N GLY A 284 12.57 32.11 26.93
CA GLY A 284 12.69 33.49 26.45
C GLY A 284 12.51 33.64 24.93
N PRO A 285 12.82 34.83 24.37
CA PRO A 285 12.78 35.07 22.93
C PRO A 285 13.68 34.11 22.14
N LEU A 286 13.29 33.80 20.90
CA LEU A 286 14.09 32.97 19.99
C LEU A 286 15.48 33.58 19.76
N ASP A 287 16.51 32.77 20.00
CA ASP A 287 17.92 33.13 19.88
C ASP A 287 18.58 32.33 18.74
N HIS A 288 18.39 31.01 18.69
CA HIS A 288 18.92 30.15 17.63
C HIS A 288 17.99 28.98 17.30
N ILE A 289 18.26 28.31 16.18
CA ILE A 289 17.51 27.14 15.71
C ILE A 289 18.50 26.01 15.49
N GLU A 290 18.20 24.82 16.00
CA GLU A 290 18.91 23.60 15.67
C GLU A 290 18.09 22.76 14.71
N VAL A 291 18.74 22.23 13.67
CA VAL A 291 18.14 21.31 12.69
C VAL A 291 18.75 19.93 12.91
N SER A 292 17.91 18.90 13.05
CA SER A 292 18.30 17.52 13.32
C SER A 292 17.61 16.56 12.33
N PRO A 293 18.30 15.52 11.85
CA PRO A 293 19.68 15.13 12.16
C PRO A 293 20.75 16.05 11.55
N ASN A 294 21.87 16.27 12.24
CA ASN A 294 23.02 17.01 11.71
C ASN A 294 24.36 16.48 12.29
N PRO A 295 25.29 15.95 11.46
CA PRO A 295 25.11 15.66 10.04
C PRO A 295 24.12 14.50 9.82
N ALA A 296 23.57 14.42 8.62
CA ALA A 296 22.67 13.36 8.19
C ALA A 296 23.25 12.61 6.99
N SER A 297 23.06 11.29 6.92
CA SER A 297 23.42 10.50 5.73
C SER A 297 22.16 9.94 5.07
N VAL A 298 22.01 10.13 3.76
CA VAL A 298 20.82 9.74 2.99
C VAL A 298 21.27 9.06 1.70
N VAL A 299 20.64 7.96 1.32
CA VAL A 299 20.96 7.30 0.04
C VAL A 299 20.41 8.14 -1.12
N ALA A 300 21.15 8.23 -2.22
CA ALA A 300 20.73 8.97 -3.40
C ALA A 300 19.32 8.54 -3.87
N GLY A 301 18.44 9.52 -4.09
CA GLY A 301 17.05 9.29 -4.51
C GLY A 301 16.06 8.87 -3.42
N THR A 302 16.49 8.68 -2.16
CA THR A 302 15.60 8.39 -1.03
C THR A 302 15.25 9.65 -0.24
N THR A 303 14.37 9.52 0.75
CA THR A 303 13.96 10.64 1.62
C THR A 303 14.48 10.48 3.05
N LEU A 304 14.61 11.60 3.76
CA LEU A 304 14.88 11.65 5.20
C LEU A 304 14.13 12.85 5.82
N GLN A 305 13.50 12.62 6.97
CA GLN A 305 12.80 13.67 7.72
C GLN A 305 13.80 14.47 8.56
N PHE A 306 13.75 15.80 8.45
CA PHE A 306 14.42 16.72 9.35
C PHE A 306 13.41 17.40 10.28
N ASN A 307 13.83 17.67 11.50
CA ASN A 307 13.09 18.41 12.50
C ASN A 307 13.90 19.64 12.90
N ALA A 308 13.22 20.71 13.31
CA ALA A 308 13.85 21.92 13.80
C ALA A 308 13.31 22.27 15.19
N THR A 309 14.20 22.73 16.07
CA THR A 309 13.85 23.21 17.41
C THR A 309 14.48 24.58 17.60
N GLY A 310 13.68 25.56 17.97
CA GLY A 310 14.17 26.89 18.34
C GLY A 310 14.50 26.93 19.82
N PHE A 311 15.49 27.72 20.20
CA PHE A 311 15.96 27.85 21.57
C PHE A 311 16.08 29.32 21.96
N ASP A 312 15.92 29.62 23.24
CA ASP A 312 16.25 30.91 23.80
C ASP A 312 17.76 31.04 24.11
N ALA A 313 18.18 32.23 24.57
CA ALA A 313 19.58 32.51 24.89
C ALA A 313 20.15 31.70 26.08
N SER A 314 19.29 30.99 26.83
CA SER A 314 19.69 30.08 27.92
C SER A 314 19.67 28.61 27.49
N ASN A 315 19.48 28.32 26.20
CA ASN A 315 19.29 26.98 25.62
C ASN A 315 18.01 26.26 26.10
N ASN A 316 16.96 26.99 26.49
CA ASN A 316 15.66 26.37 26.71
C ASN A 316 14.93 26.23 25.37
N PRO A 317 14.37 25.05 25.03
CA PRO A 317 13.63 24.88 23.79
C PRO A 317 12.33 25.68 23.82
N ILE A 318 12.02 26.32 22.69
CA ILE A 318 10.78 27.06 22.47
C ILE A 318 9.81 26.15 21.71
N PRO A 319 8.72 25.71 22.34
CA PRO A 319 7.78 24.77 21.74
C PRO A 319 6.89 25.47 20.70
N ASN A 320 6.29 24.66 19.81
CA ASN A 320 5.27 25.09 18.85
C ASN A 320 5.70 26.22 17.88
N LEU A 321 7.01 26.31 17.60
CA LEU A 321 7.50 27.15 16.52
C LEU A 321 7.30 26.46 15.16
N SER A 322 6.70 27.19 14.23
CA SER A 322 6.69 26.83 12.81
C SER A 322 7.92 27.41 12.11
N PHE A 323 8.47 26.65 11.17
CA PHE A 323 9.68 27.02 10.44
C PHE A 323 9.41 27.04 8.93
N THR A 324 10.08 27.95 8.23
CA THR A 324 10.18 27.90 6.78
C THR A 324 11.36 27.01 6.42
N TRP A 325 11.09 25.91 5.71
CA TRP A 325 12.12 24.98 5.24
C TRP A 325 12.62 25.38 3.86
N SER A 326 13.93 25.28 3.65
CA SER A 326 14.55 25.46 2.35
C SER A 326 15.77 24.56 2.18
N VAL A 327 16.15 24.33 0.93
CA VAL A 327 17.34 23.56 0.57
C VAL A 327 18.21 24.34 -0.41
N VAL A 328 19.53 24.32 -0.20
CA VAL A 328 20.49 24.99 -1.09
C VAL A 328 20.78 24.13 -2.32
N ASN A 329 21.13 22.85 -2.12
CA ASN A 329 21.48 21.89 -3.17
C ASN A 329 21.37 20.43 -2.67
N GLY A 330 21.73 19.46 -3.51
CA GLY A 330 21.78 18.04 -3.12
C GLY A 330 20.43 17.33 -3.02
N GLY A 331 19.31 18.04 -3.22
CA GLY A 331 17.96 17.47 -3.20
C GLY A 331 16.85 18.52 -3.21
N ALA A 332 15.69 18.14 -2.70
CA ALA A 332 14.51 18.99 -2.48
C ALA A 332 13.99 18.80 -1.05
N VAL A 333 13.45 19.84 -0.40
CA VAL A 333 12.77 19.71 0.91
C VAL A 333 11.34 20.24 0.80
N ASN A 334 10.38 19.55 1.41
CA ASN A 334 9.00 20.02 1.45
C ASN A 334 8.77 21.01 2.61
N PRO A 335 7.60 21.68 2.71
CA PRO A 335 7.28 22.60 3.80
C PRO A 335 7.27 22.00 5.21
N TYR A 336 7.35 20.67 5.33
CA TYR A 336 7.32 19.92 6.59
C TYR A 336 8.69 19.35 6.97
N GLY A 337 9.77 19.72 6.27
CA GLY A 337 11.14 19.24 6.57
C GLY A 337 11.49 17.86 6.00
N LEU A 338 10.62 17.25 5.18
CA LEU A 338 10.97 15.99 4.49
C LEU A 338 11.87 16.31 3.29
N PHE A 339 13.14 15.89 3.40
CA PHE A 339 14.13 16.02 2.36
C PHE A 339 14.13 14.81 1.43
N THR A 340 14.23 15.04 0.13
CA THR A 340 14.44 14.03 -0.93
C THR A 340 15.82 14.25 -1.52
N ALA A 341 16.73 13.29 -1.31
CA ALA A 341 18.08 13.34 -1.84
C ALA A 341 18.09 13.28 -3.37
N GLY A 342 18.97 14.07 -3.99
CA GLY A 342 19.27 13.99 -5.40
C GLY A 342 20.01 12.70 -5.77
N VAL A 343 20.32 12.55 -7.06
CA VAL A 343 21.00 11.36 -7.59
C VAL A 343 22.52 11.46 -7.60
N ILE A 344 23.08 12.60 -7.17
CA ILE A 344 24.53 12.85 -7.17
C ILE A 344 25.04 12.66 -5.74
N PRO A 345 25.84 11.61 -5.48
CA PRO A 345 26.48 11.41 -4.19
C PRO A 345 27.45 12.53 -3.84
N GLY A 346 27.61 12.78 -2.55
CA GLY A 346 28.53 13.78 -2.02
C GLY A 346 28.05 14.43 -0.74
N THR A 347 28.92 15.22 -0.12
CA THR A 347 28.59 16.00 1.08
C THR A 347 28.10 17.39 0.69
N TYR A 348 26.91 17.73 1.15
CA TYR A 348 26.25 19.01 0.97
C TYR A 348 26.17 19.72 2.33
N THR A 349 27.19 20.54 2.61
CA THR A 349 27.32 21.28 3.87
C THR A 349 26.22 22.33 4.02
N ASP A 350 25.61 22.38 5.20
CA ASP A 350 24.57 23.34 5.61
C ASP A 350 23.46 23.51 4.56
N THR A 351 23.11 22.41 3.87
CA THR A 351 22.20 22.47 2.73
C THR A 351 20.74 22.55 3.14
N ILE A 352 20.35 21.96 4.28
CA ILE A 352 18.99 22.06 4.81
C ILE A 352 18.95 23.25 5.76
N ALA A 353 17.99 24.15 5.57
CA ALA A 353 17.79 25.29 6.44
C ALA A 353 16.35 25.34 6.97
N ALA A 354 16.21 25.62 8.26
CA ALA A 354 14.95 25.96 8.90
C ALA A 354 15.04 27.39 9.44
N SER A 355 14.11 28.26 9.02
CA SER A 355 14.17 29.69 9.33
C SER A 355 12.88 30.19 9.98
N ARG A 356 13.03 31.10 10.95
CA ARG A 356 11.93 31.84 11.58
C ARG A 356 12.42 33.21 12.05
N ASP A 357 11.62 34.26 11.81
CA ASP A 357 11.89 35.63 12.27
C ASP A 357 13.31 36.15 11.96
N GLY A 358 13.88 35.70 10.83
CA GLY A 358 15.24 36.07 10.39
C GLY A 358 16.36 35.23 10.99
N ILE A 359 16.07 34.34 11.93
CA ILE A 359 17.01 33.37 12.51
C ILE A 359 16.94 32.08 11.67
N SER A 360 18.08 31.45 11.42
CA SER A 360 18.17 30.20 10.64
C SER A 360 19.09 29.19 11.32
N GLY A 361 18.64 27.94 11.34
CA GLY A 361 19.46 26.76 11.67
C GLY A 361 19.75 25.95 10.41
N TYR A 362 20.84 25.19 10.43
CA TYR A 362 21.29 24.43 9.25
C TYR A 362 21.64 22.98 9.60
N ALA A 363 21.50 22.09 8.63
CA ALA A 363 22.01 20.73 8.69
C ALA A 363 22.80 20.35 7.42
N THR A 364 23.88 19.61 7.64
CA THR A 364 24.72 19.03 6.58
C THR A 364 24.20 17.65 6.18
N VAL A 365 24.13 17.38 4.89
CA VAL A 365 23.68 16.09 4.34
C VAL A 365 24.78 15.42 3.52
N GLU A 366 25.10 14.18 3.85
CA GLU A 366 25.88 13.28 3.01
C GLU A 366 24.95 12.41 2.17
N VAL A 367 24.96 12.61 0.85
CA VAL A 367 24.24 11.74 -0.08
C VAL A 367 25.16 10.58 -0.45
N MET A 368 24.76 9.37 -0.06
CA MET A 368 25.52 8.14 -0.26
C MET A 368 25.21 7.49 -1.61
N GLU A 369 26.21 6.84 -2.19
CA GLU A 369 26.01 5.95 -3.34
C GLU A 369 25.15 4.74 -2.94
N PRO A 370 24.07 4.44 -3.68
CA PRO A 370 23.34 3.20 -3.48
C PRO A 370 24.24 2.02 -3.89
N VAL A 371 24.40 1.05 -2.99
CA VAL A 371 25.25 -0.13 -3.22
C VAL A 371 24.39 -1.25 -3.78
N LEU A 372 24.84 -1.85 -4.89
CA LEU A 372 24.20 -3.04 -5.45
C LEU A 372 24.29 -4.21 -4.46
N ASP A 373 23.14 -4.78 -4.13
CA ASP A 373 22.98 -5.94 -3.26
C ASP A 373 22.51 -7.16 -4.07
N HIS A 374 21.41 -7.00 -4.82
CA HIS A 374 20.82 -8.09 -5.62
C HIS A 374 20.17 -7.57 -6.91
N PHE A 375 19.76 -8.51 -7.75
CA PHE A 375 18.94 -8.23 -8.92
C PHE A 375 17.52 -8.75 -8.70
N GLU A 376 16.53 -8.02 -9.21
CA GLU A 376 15.14 -8.42 -9.24
C GLU A 376 14.71 -8.62 -10.70
N ILE A 377 14.24 -9.82 -11.05
CA ILE A 377 13.63 -10.07 -12.36
C ILE A 377 12.11 -9.89 -12.23
N ALA A 378 11.54 -9.05 -13.08
CA ALA A 378 10.10 -8.83 -13.13
C ALA A 378 9.34 -10.14 -13.47
N PRO A 379 8.08 -10.31 -13.00
CA PRO A 379 7.29 -11.51 -13.27
C PRO A 379 7.22 -11.86 -14.76
N ILE A 380 7.46 -13.13 -15.08
CA ILE A 380 7.42 -13.66 -16.44
C ILE A 380 6.06 -14.33 -16.66
N THR A 381 5.37 -14.00 -17.76
CA THR A 381 4.10 -14.63 -18.12
C THR A 381 4.28 -16.07 -18.58
N ASN A 382 3.34 -16.95 -18.23
CA ASN A 382 3.37 -18.39 -18.48
C ASN A 382 2.25 -18.79 -19.47
N PRO A 383 2.49 -19.65 -20.48
CA PRO A 383 3.77 -20.28 -20.84
C PRO A 383 4.63 -19.47 -21.81
N LYS A 384 5.91 -19.84 -21.87
CA LYS A 384 6.83 -19.50 -22.95
C LYS A 384 7.03 -20.70 -23.88
N TYR A 385 7.48 -20.43 -25.10
CA TYR A 385 7.67 -21.46 -26.11
C TYR A 385 9.13 -21.59 -26.53
N ILE A 386 9.56 -22.82 -26.79
CA ILE A 386 10.94 -23.13 -27.22
C ILE A 386 11.35 -22.23 -28.39
N ASN A 387 12.52 -21.60 -28.26
CA ASN A 387 13.13 -20.70 -29.26
C ASN A 387 12.28 -19.48 -29.66
N MET A 388 11.18 -19.18 -28.95
CA MET A 388 10.41 -17.96 -29.18
C MET A 388 10.94 -16.83 -28.29
N PRO A 389 11.30 -15.66 -28.84
CA PRO A 389 11.88 -14.57 -28.07
C PRO A 389 10.82 -13.90 -27.18
N PHE A 390 11.12 -13.68 -25.90
CA PHE A 390 10.28 -12.91 -24.99
C PHE A 390 11.07 -11.89 -24.20
N SER A 391 10.41 -10.79 -23.82
CA SER A 391 11.02 -9.71 -23.05
C SER A 391 11.09 -10.05 -21.57
N ILE A 392 12.23 -9.78 -20.94
CA ILE A 392 12.39 -9.76 -19.48
C ILE A 392 12.90 -8.38 -19.03
N THR A 393 12.58 -8.01 -17.79
CA THR A 393 13.08 -6.78 -17.16
C THR A 393 13.78 -7.12 -15.86
N ILE A 394 14.99 -6.60 -15.67
CA ILE A 394 15.85 -6.83 -14.51
C ILE A 394 16.14 -5.48 -13.87
N ARG A 395 16.03 -5.40 -12.54
CA ARG A 395 16.30 -4.20 -11.74
C ARG A 395 17.45 -4.46 -10.78
N ALA A 396 18.41 -3.55 -10.73
CA ALA A 396 19.49 -3.53 -9.74
C ALA A 396 18.95 -2.94 -8.44
N ARG A 397 19.07 -3.68 -7.33
CA ARG A 397 18.49 -3.31 -6.03
C ARG A 397 19.57 -3.21 -4.95
N ASP A 398 19.37 -2.28 -4.02
CA ASP A 398 20.11 -2.25 -2.77
C ASP A 398 19.48 -3.21 -1.74
N ALA A 399 20.10 -3.34 -0.56
CA ALA A 399 19.62 -4.21 0.52
C ALA A 399 18.21 -3.84 1.04
N ALA A 400 17.79 -2.59 0.84
CA ALA A 400 16.48 -2.08 1.22
C ALA A 400 15.44 -2.17 0.08
N ASN A 401 15.79 -2.81 -1.04
CA ASN A 401 15.00 -2.93 -2.28
C ASN A 401 14.76 -1.61 -3.04
N ASN A 402 15.54 -0.55 -2.77
CA ASN A 402 15.53 0.64 -3.62
C ASN A 402 16.26 0.37 -4.93
N LEU A 403 15.91 1.11 -5.97
CA LEU A 403 16.58 0.99 -7.27
C LEU A 403 17.96 1.63 -7.21
N VAL A 404 19.00 0.91 -7.63
CA VAL A 404 20.35 1.45 -7.76
C VAL A 404 20.45 2.20 -9.08
N ILE A 405 19.94 3.43 -9.11
CA ILE A 405 19.78 4.24 -10.34
C ILE A 405 21.12 4.41 -11.10
N GLY A 406 22.25 4.46 -10.39
CA GLY A 406 23.58 4.58 -10.99
C GLY A 406 24.16 3.30 -11.57
N TYR A 407 23.52 2.13 -11.38
CA TYR A 407 24.06 0.87 -11.89
C TYR A 407 23.98 0.82 -13.43
N ALA A 408 25.16 0.75 -14.06
CA ALA A 408 25.33 0.68 -15.52
C ALA A 408 26.11 -0.56 -15.99
N GLY A 409 26.42 -1.48 -15.07
CA GLY A 409 27.11 -2.73 -15.38
C GLY A 409 26.28 -3.67 -16.25
N SER A 410 26.89 -4.77 -16.69
CA SER A 410 26.19 -5.90 -17.31
C SER A 410 26.11 -7.08 -16.34
N ALA A 411 25.28 -8.07 -16.65
CA ALA A 411 25.15 -9.29 -15.88
C ALA A 411 25.08 -10.51 -16.80
N SER A 412 25.55 -11.66 -16.33
CA SER A 412 25.36 -12.96 -16.97
C SER A 412 23.96 -13.48 -16.68
N LEU A 413 23.37 -14.14 -17.67
CA LEU A 413 22.08 -14.81 -17.59
C LEU A 413 22.29 -16.30 -17.75
N SER A 414 21.61 -17.08 -16.90
CA SER A 414 21.49 -18.53 -17.05
C SER A 414 20.04 -18.92 -16.81
N ASP A 415 19.64 -20.09 -17.28
CA ASP A 415 18.38 -20.70 -16.92
C ASP A 415 18.59 -22.16 -16.51
N THR A 416 17.60 -22.74 -15.83
CA THR A 416 17.68 -24.13 -15.33
C THR A 416 17.83 -25.19 -16.43
N THR A 417 17.49 -24.89 -17.69
CA THR A 417 17.73 -25.79 -18.83
C THR A 417 19.12 -25.60 -19.45
N GLY A 418 19.81 -24.49 -19.15
CA GLY A 418 21.11 -24.15 -19.70
C GLY A 418 21.08 -23.74 -21.17
N THR A 419 19.94 -23.26 -21.67
CA THR A 419 19.73 -22.95 -23.09
C THR A 419 19.33 -21.50 -23.37
N ILE A 420 19.39 -20.62 -22.37
CA ILE A 420 19.08 -19.20 -22.52
C ILE A 420 19.99 -18.51 -23.53
N SER A 421 19.40 -17.68 -24.39
CA SER A 421 20.15 -16.83 -25.32
C SER A 421 19.47 -15.45 -25.45
N PRO A 422 20.22 -14.34 -25.35
CA PRO A 422 21.63 -14.25 -24.99
C PRO A 422 21.91 -14.63 -23.52
N ALA A 423 23.08 -15.21 -23.24
CA ALA A 423 23.53 -15.58 -21.88
C ALA A 423 24.12 -14.39 -21.07
N ALA A 424 23.86 -13.16 -21.52
CA ALA A 424 24.27 -11.94 -20.83
C ALA A 424 23.37 -10.77 -21.22
N THR A 425 23.24 -9.82 -20.30
CA THR A 425 22.57 -8.53 -20.54
C THR A 425 23.50 -7.56 -21.27
N GLY A 426 22.91 -6.49 -21.82
CA GLY A 426 23.64 -5.25 -22.09
C GLY A 426 23.88 -4.43 -20.81
N SER A 427 24.36 -3.20 -20.97
CA SER A 427 24.45 -2.24 -19.86
C SER A 427 23.06 -1.88 -19.33
N PHE A 428 22.94 -1.81 -18.01
CA PHE A 428 21.76 -1.27 -17.36
C PHE A 428 21.71 0.26 -17.56
N SER A 429 20.51 0.81 -17.59
CA SER A 429 20.26 2.26 -17.66
C SER A 429 19.31 2.65 -16.55
N GLY A 430 19.73 3.55 -15.66
CA GLY A 430 18.93 3.91 -14.49
C GLY A 430 18.74 2.73 -13.53
N GLY A 431 19.68 1.78 -13.46
CA GLY A 431 19.53 0.56 -12.69
C GLY A 431 18.56 -0.48 -13.27
N VAL A 432 18.11 -0.31 -14.52
CA VAL A 432 17.17 -1.23 -15.17
C VAL A 432 17.74 -1.74 -16.49
N TRP A 433 17.54 -3.03 -16.78
CA TRP A 433 17.76 -3.61 -18.08
C TRP A 433 16.49 -4.32 -18.57
N THR A 434 16.11 -4.08 -19.83
CA THR A 434 15.01 -4.79 -20.50
C THR A 434 15.53 -5.32 -21.83
N GLY A 435 15.28 -6.60 -22.11
CA GLY A 435 15.75 -7.23 -23.34
C GLY A 435 15.02 -8.53 -23.67
N GLN A 436 15.20 -8.98 -24.92
CA GLN A 436 14.65 -10.23 -25.43
C GLN A 436 15.57 -11.40 -25.10
N VAL A 437 14.99 -12.52 -24.67
CA VAL A 437 15.67 -13.80 -24.45
C VAL A 437 14.88 -14.94 -25.07
N THR A 438 15.55 -16.02 -25.46
CA THR A 438 14.96 -17.30 -25.84
C THR A 438 15.39 -18.39 -24.87
N ILE A 439 14.56 -19.43 -24.71
CA ILE A 439 14.92 -20.68 -24.01
C ILE A 439 14.78 -21.82 -25.03
N GLY A 440 15.84 -22.61 -25.20
CA GLY A 440 15.96 -23.64 -26.23
C GLY A 440 15.41 -25.02 -25.87
N ALA A 441 15.00 -25.24 -24.62
CA ALA A 441 14.47 -26.53 -24.16
C ALA A 441 13.15 -26.37 -23.40
N ALA A 442 12.26 -27.36 -23.56
CA ALA A 442 11.03 -27.44 -22.79
C ALA A 442 11.31 -28.00 -21.39
N ALA A 443 10.75 -27.33 -20.38
CA ALA A 443 10.77 -27.76 -19.00
C ALA A 443 9.65 -27.08 -18.21
N GLU A 444 9.17 -27.76 -17.18
CA GLU A 444 8.33 -27.16 -16.14
C GLU A 444 9.22 -26.54 -15.07
N ASN A 445 8.78 -25.42 -14.47
CA ASN A 445 9.52 -24.67 -13.45
C ASN A 445 10.91 -24.16 -13.91
N VAL A 446 10.99 -23.59 -15.12
CA VAL A 446 12.17 -22.86 -15.58
C VAL A 446 12.35 -21.62 -14.71
N ILE A 447 13.57 -21.40 -14.24
CA ILE A 447 14.01 -20.21 -13.51
C ILE A 447 15.14 -19.59 -14.32
N ILE A 448 15.08 -18.26 -14.49
CA ILE A 448 16.20 -17.48 -15.03
C ILE A 448 16.96 -16.90 -13.84
N ASP A 449 18.25 -17.17 -13.80
CA ASP A 449 19.19 -16.56 -12.87
C ASP A 449 19.96 -15.44 -13.56
N VAL A 450 20.23 -14.37 -12.82
CA VAL A 450 21.08 -13.26 -13.23
C VAL A 450 22.16 -13.06 -12.19
N THR A 451 23.41 -12.86 -12.62
CA THR A 451 24.51 -12.53 -11.72
C THR A 451 25.59 -11.71 -12.40
N ASN A 452 26.26 -10.83 -11.64
CA ASN A 452 27.50 -10.17 -12.08
C ASN A 452 28.72 -10.61 -11.25
N GLY A 453 28.59 -11.68 -10.45
CA GLY A 453 29.60 -12.22 -9.55
C GLY A 453 29.53 -11.67 -8.13
N SER A 454 29.06 -10.44 -7.92
CA SER A 454 28.88 -9.85 -6.57
C SER A 454 27.42 -9.85 -6.11
N ALA A 455 26.48 -9.71 -7.05
CA ALA A 455 25.06 -9.72 -6.82
C ALA A 455 24.38 -10.78 -7.69
N SER A 456 23.25 -11.30 -7.23
CA SER A 456 22.45 -12.28 -7.95
C SER A 456 20.96 -12.01 -7.82
N GLY A 457 20.18 -12.60 -8.71
CA GLY A 457 18.72 -12.59 -8.67
C GLY A 457 18.17 -13.78 -9.44
N ALA A 458 16.95 -14.18 -9.12
CA ALA A 458 16.26 -15.26 -9.82
C ALA A 458 14.82 -14.82 -10.16
N SER A 459 14.31 -15.29 -11.29
CA SER A 459 12.89 -15.13 -11.62
C SER A 459 12.02 -16.07 -10.79
N SER A 460 10.72 -15.79 -10.74
CA SER A 460 9.75 -16.84 -10.43
C SER A 460 9.82 -17.97 -11.46
N ALA A 461 9.41 -19.17 -11.07
CA ALA A 461 9.29 -20.32 -11.96
C ALA A 461 8.22 -20.10 -13.04
N PHE A 462 8.51 -20.48 -14.28
CA PHE A 462 7.56 -20.47 -15.41
C PHE A 462 7.71 -21.73 -16.27
N ALA A 463 6.72 -22.05 -17.09
CA ALA A 463 6.81 -23.19 -18.01
C ALA A 463 7.37 -22.75 -19.37
N VAL A 464 8.29 -23.54 -19.91
CA VAL A 464 8.69 -23.48 -21.32
C VAL A 464 8.21 -24.75 -22.00
N GLN A 465 7.38 -24.60 -23.03
CA GLN A 465 6.74 -25.72 -23.70
C GLN A 465 7.04 -25.70 -25.20
N SER A 466 6.87 -26.83 -25.87
CA SER A 466 6.82 -26.83 -27.33
C SER A 466 5.66 -25.95 -27.79
N ALA A 467 5.89 -25.17 -28.85
CA ALA A 467 4.79 -24.43 -29.47
C ALA A 467 3.64 -25.41 -29.82
N PRO A 468 2.37 -25.08 -29.52
CA PRO A 468 1.26 -25.97 -29.79
C PRO A 468 1.23 -26.30 -31.28
N THR A 469 1.18 -27.58 -31.62
CA THR A 469 0.83 -28.00 -32.97
C THR A 469 -0.67 -27.82 -33.14
N CYS A 470 -1.09 -26.61 -33.47
CA CYS A 470 -2.44 -26.34 -33.91
C CYS A 470 -2.42 -26.07 -35.42
N PRO A 471 -3.56 -26.10 -36.12
CA PRO A 471 -3.61 -25.56 -37.46
C PRO A 471 -3.60 -24.02 -37.38
N CYS A 472 -2.48 -23.47 -36.87
CA CYS A 472 -2.29 -22.07 -36.51
C CYS A 472 -1.97 -21.24 -37.76
N SER A 473 -2.81 -21.37 -38.79
CA SER A 473 -2.70 -20.56 -39.99
C SER A 473 -4.08 -20.13 -40.48
N LEU A 474 -4.14 -18.93 -41.07
CA LEU A 474 -5.38 -18.24 -41.46
C LEU A 474 -6.30 -19.07 -42.37
N TRP A 475 -5.75 -20.03 -43.10
CA TRP A 475 -6.50 -20.94 -43.97
C TRP A 475 -6.18 -22.41 -43.66
N ASP A 476 -7.06 -23.32 -44.06
CA ASP A 476 -6.69 -24.73 -44.10
C ASP A 476 -5.67 -24.98 -45.22
N PRO A 477 -4.59 -25.77 -45.01
CA PRO A 477 -3.67 -26.16 -46.09
C PRO A 477 -4.37 -26.84 -47.28
N ALA A 478 -5.54 -27.46 -47.08
CA ALA A 478 -6.36 -28.03 -48.15
C ALA A 478 -7.19 -26.97 -48.92
N THR A 479 -7.21 -25.72 -48.47
CA THR A 479 -7.92 -24.63 -49.15
C THR A 479 -7.27 -24.37 -50.51
N VAL A 480 -8.07 -24.46 -51.57
CA VAL A 480 -7.66 -24.14 -52.95
C VAL A 480 -8.41 -22.91 -53.47
N ALA A 481 -7.74 -22.10 -54.28
CA ALA A 481 -8.39 -20.97 -54.95
C ALA A 481 -9.32 -21.45 -56.08
N VAL A 482 -10.63 -21.21 -55.97
CA VAL A 482 -11.66 -21.70 -56.91
C VAL A 482 -11.74 -20.84 -58.18
N GLY A 483 -11.43 -19.55 -58.09
CA GLY A 483 -11.47 -18.63 -59.24
C GLY A 483 -10.20 -18.61 -60.10
N GLY A 484 -9.18 -19.40 -59.76
CA GLY A 484 -7.90 -19.42 -60.50
C GLY A 484 -7.05 -18.16 -60.28
N GLN A 485 -6.28 -17.80 -61.31
CA GLN A 485 -5.41 -16.61 -61.32
C GLN A 485 -6.13 -15.41 -61.93
N ASN A 486 -6.08 -14.26 -61.25
CA ASN A 486 -6.25 -12.98 -61.91
C ASN A 486 -4.90 -12.57 -62.53
N ALA A 487 -4.83 -12.50 -63.85
CA ALA A 487 -3.61 -12.24 -64.62
C ALA A 487 -3.33 -10.73 -64.75
N ASP A 488 -3.35 -9.99 -63.63
CA ASP A 488 -2.92 -8.60 -63.60
C ASP A 488 -1.41 -8.52 -63.89
N PRO A 489 -0.97 -7.83 -64.97
CA PRO A 489 0.44 -7.77 -65.35
C PRO A 489 1.24 -6.74 -64.55
N ASN A 490 0.59 -5.94 -63.69
CA ASN A 490 1.26 -4.87 -62.97
C ASN A 490 1.89 -5.37 -61.65
N PRO A 491 3.01 -4.77 -61.21
CA PRO A 491 3.51 -4.94 -59.85
C PRO A 491 2.48 -4.48 -58.82
N LEU A 492 2.12 -5.34 -57.88
CA LEU A 492 1.11 -5.06 -56.86
C LEU A 492 1.39 -5.81 -55.56
N GLU A 493 0.91 -5.24 -54.44
CA GLU A 493 0.91 -5.84 -53.12
C GLU A 493 -0.52 -6.28 -52.77
N VAL A 494 -0.71 -7.57 -52.46
CA VAL A 494 -2.02 -8.13 -52.07
C VAL A 494 -1.93 -8.76 -50.69
N GLY A 495 -2.92 -8.48 -49.85
CA GLY A 495 -2.90 -8.94 -48.46
C GLY A 495 -4.27 -8.98 -47.79
N VAL A 496 -4.24 -9.41 -46.53
CA VAL A 496 -5.41 -9.51 -45.66
C VAL A 496 -5.06 -8.95 -44.27
N LYS A 497 -6.08 -8.42 -43.59
CA LYS A 497 -5.98 -8.07 -42.18
C LYS A 497 -6.32 -9.29 -41.33
N PHE A 498 -5.57 -9.51 -40.26
CA PHE A 498 -5.87 -10.55 -39.29
C PHE A 498 -5.65 -10.04 -37.86
N ARG A 499 -6.16 -10.80 -36.89
CA ARG A 499 -6.08 -10.52 -35.46
C ARG A 499 -6.08 -11.85 -34.73
N SER A 500 -5.33 -12.00 -33.65
CA SER A 500 -5.38 -13.21 -32.82
C SER A 500 -6.24 -13.00 -31.57
N ALA A 501 -6.84 -14.09 -31.08
CA ALA A 501 -7.56 -14.14 -29.82
C ALA A 501 -6.63 -14.23 -28.59
N THR A 502 -5.35 -14.58 -28.78
CA THR A 502 -4.35 -14.67 -27.72
C THR A 502 -3.06 -13.98 -28.16
N ASP A 503 -2.19 -13.63 -27.22
CA ASP A 503 -0.82 -13.24 -27.55
C ASP A 503 -0.12 -14.43 -28.24
N GLY A 504 0.80 -14.15 -29.16
CA GLY A 504 1.47 -15.21 -29.91
C GLY A 504 2.60 -14.73 -30.80
N TYR A 505 3.01 -15.58 -31.73
CA TYR A 505 4.10 -15.31 -32.68
C TYR A 505 3.67 -15.70 -34.09
N VAL A 506 4.01 -14.86 -35.07
CA VAL A 506 4.02 -15.24 -36.48
C VAL A 506 5.38 -15.88 -36.75
N THR A 507 5.37 -17.13 -37.22
CA THR A 507 6.60 -17.91 -37.48
C THR A 507 6.82 -18.19 -38.96
N ALA A 508 5.80 -18.04 -39.80
CA ALA A 508 5.89 -18.23 -41.24
C ALA A 508 4.88 -17.34 -41.97
N LEU A 509 5.23 -16.93 -43.19
CA LEU A 509 4.32 -16.27 -44.12
C LEU A 509 4.01 -17.21 -45.28
N ARG A 510 2.79 -17.09 -45.83
CA ARG A 510 2.38 -17.92 -46.96
C ARG A 510 1.40 -17.23 -47.90
N PHE A 511 1.42 -17.65 -49.16
CA PHE A 511 0.42 -17.28 -50.16
C PHE A 511 0.05 -18.49 -51.04
N TYR A 512 -1.10 -18.42 -51.72
CA TYR A 512 -1.51 -19.47 -52.64
C TYR A 512 -1.11 -19.12 -54.08
N ARG A 513 -0.34 -20.00 -54.74
CA ARG A 513 0.06 -19.85 -56.15
C ARG A 513 -0.76 -20.77 -57.07
N PRO A 514 -1.63 -20.24 -57.95
CA PRO A 514 -2.35 -21.05 -58.93
C PRO A 514 -1.40 -21.65 -59.97
N ALA A 515 -1.77 -22.79 -60.57
CA ALA A 515 -0.93 -23.45 -61.58
C ALA A 515 -0.63 -22.59 -62.82
N ALA A 516 -1.54 -21.70 -63.19
CA ALA A 516 -1.34 -20.76 -64.29
C ALA A 516 -0.29 -19.67 -63.97
N ASN A 517 0.03 -19.42 -62.69
CA ASN A 517 0.95 -18.37 -62.30
C ASN A 517 2.39 -18.89 -62.34
N THR A 518 3.10 -18.53 -63.42
CA THR A 518 4.49 -18.91 -63.70
C THR A 518 5.52 -17.86 -63.28
N GLY A 519 5.09 -16.85 -62.51
CA GLY A 519 5.98 -15.82 -61.97
C GLY A 519 7.07 -16.39 -61.06
N THR A 520 8.17 -15.65 -60.96
CA THR A 520 9.36 -16.05 -60.19
C THR A 520 9.75 -15.03 -59.12
N ASN A 521 8.99 -13.94 -58.95
CA ASN A 521 9.30 -12.91 -57.97
C ASN A 521 8.11 -12.69 -57.04
N PHE A 522 8.18 -13.28 -55.86
CA PHE A 522 7.19 -13.13 -54.79
C PHE A 522 7.89 -12.82 -53.47
N THR A 523 7.45 -11.76 -52.79
CA THR A 523 8.00 -11.35 -51.50
C THR A 523 6.85 -11.20 -50.51
N GLY A 524 6.91 -11.89 -49.38
CA GLY A 524 5.91 -11.80 -48.32
C GLY A 524 6.29 -10.74 -47.31
N HIS A 525 5.29 -10.02 -46.81
CA HIS A 525 5.45 -8.96 -45.82
C HIS A 525 4.44 -9.11 -44.69
N LEU A 526 4.86 -8.74 -43.48
CA LEU A 526 4.02 -8.59 -42.31
C LEU A 526 4.10 -7.16 -41.80
N TRP A 527 2.96 -6.55 -41.47
CA TRP A 527 2.88 -5.15 -41.09
C TRP A 527 1.99 -4.94 -39.86
N THR A 528 2.25 -3.83 -39.16
CA THR A 528 1.24 -3.23 -38.29
C THR A 528 0.08 -2.67 -39.13
N SER A 529 -1.10 -2.47 -38.53
CA SER A 529 -2.21 -1.79 -39.19
C SER A 529 -1.90 -0.34 -39.62
N GLY A 530 -0.89 0.29 -39.00
CA GLY A 530 -0.38 1.62 -39.35
C GLY A 530 0.65 1.63 -40.49
N GLY A 531 1.02 0.47 -41.05
CA GLY A 531 1.93 0.35 -42.20
C GLY A 531 3.42 0.21 -41.86
N THR A 532 3.77 -0.09 -40.61
CA THR A 532 5.16 -0.40 -40.22
C THR A 532 5.49 -1.84 -40.60
N LEU A 533 6.57 -2.06 -41.35
CA LEU A 533 7.06 -3.39 -41.72
C LEU A 533 7.63 -4.12 -40.49
N LEU A 534 7.15 -5.33 -40.25
CA LEU A 534 7.56 -6.19 -39.13
C LEU A 534 8.41 -7.37 -39.60
N ALA A 535 8.15 -7.91 -40.79
CA ALA A 535 8.97 -8.95 -41.41
C ALA A 535 8.84 -8.95 -42.93
N GLU A 536 9.90 -9.40 -43.61
CA GLU A 536 9.99 -9.58 -45.06
C GLU A 536 10.65 -10.93 -45.38
N VAL A 537 10.09 -11.68 -46.33
CA VAL A 537 10.67 -12.95 -46.81
C VAL A 537 10.51 -13.11 -48.32
N ALA A 538 11.54 -13.61 -48.99
CA ALA A 538 11.44 -14.03 -50.39
C ALA A 538 10.91 -15.47 -50.48
N PHE A 539 9.93 -15.72 -51.37
CA PHE A 539 9.44 -17.07 -51.61
C PHE A 539 10.32 -17.82 -52.64
N PRO A 540 10.57 -19.14 -52.46
CA PRO A 540 11.33 -19.94 -53.39
C PRO A 540 10.70 -19.98 -54.79
N THR A 541 11.55 -20.08 -55.82
CA THR A 541 11.12 -20.22 -57.22
C THR A 541 11.09 -21.69 -57.65
N GLY A 542 10.32 -22.01 -58.68
CA GLY A 542 10.28 -23.37 -59.27
C GLY A 542 9.52 -24.43 -58.47
N THR A 543 8.76 -24.03 -57.45
CA THR A 543 7.89 -24.93 -56.66
C THR A 543 6.67 -25.40 -57.48
N PRO A 544 5.93 -26.45 -57.05
CA PRO A 544 4.62 -26.79 -57.59
C PRO A 544 3.53 -25.77 -57.24
N ALA A 545 2.39 -25.82 -57.92
CA ALA A 545 1.23 -24.99 -57.60
C ALA A 545 0.68 -25.33 -56.20
N GLY A 546 0.08 -24.34 -55.52
CA GLY A 546 -0.48 -24.49 -54.18
C GLY A 546 0.09 -23.47 -53.18
N TRP A 547 -0.09 -23.76 -51.88
CA TRP A 547 0.45 -22.94 -50.80
C TRP A 547 1.98 -22.89 -50.86
N GLN A 548 2.51 -21.67 -50.92
CA GLN A 548 3.92 -21.35 -50.79
C GLN A 548 4.12 -20.82 -49.38
N GLU A 549 5.01 -21.41 -48.60
CA GLU A 549 5.24 -21.05 -47.20
C GLU A 549 6.73 -20.87 -46.96
N VAL A 550 7.09 -19.84 -46.19
CA VAL A 550 8.46 -19.57 -45.77
C VAL A 550 8.45 -19.23 -44.29
N THR A 551 9.29 -19.93 -43.52
CA THR A 551 9.55 -19.65 -42.12
C THR A 551 10.33 -18.35 -41.97
N LEU A 552 9.94 -17.51 -41.02
CA LEU A 552 10.66 -16.30 -40.67
C LEU A 552 11.98 -16.67 -39.97
N ALA A 553 13.06 -15.95 -40.25
CA ALA A 553 14.33 -16.11 -39.55
C ALA A 553 14.19 -15.77 -38.05
N GLU A 554 13.40 -14.73 -37.75
CA GLU A 554 13.04 -14.30 -36.41
C GLU A 554 11.51 -14.29 -36.26
N PRO A 555 10.93 -15.05 -35.33
CA PRO A 555 9.49 -15.00 -35.05
C PRO A 555 9.04 -13.60 -34.62
N VAL A 556 7.89 -13.15 -35.14
CA VAL A 556 7.37 -11.81 -34.84
C VAL A 556 6.29 -11.92 -33.76
N PRO A 557 6.49 -11.32 -32.56
CA PRO A 557 5.45 -11.31 -31.54
C PRO A 557 4.24 -10.48 -31.98
N ILE A 558 3.05 -11.00 -31.71
CA ILE A 558 1.77 -10.35 -31.93
C ILE A 558 0.95 -10.34 -30.65
N ALA A 559 0.23 -9.24 -30.40
CA ALA A 559 -0.67 -9.13 -29.27
C ALA A 559 -2.08 -9.62 -29.64
N ALA A 560 -2.79 -10.19 -28.67
CA ALA A 560 -4.22 -10.43 -28.77
C ALA A 560 -4.95 -9.13 -29.12
N ASP A 561 -6.13 -9.25 -29.70
CA ASP A 561 -7.00 -8.11 -30.01
C ASP A 561 -6.45 -7.13 -31.09
N THR A 562 -5.21 -7.32 -31.54
CA THR A 562 -4.52 -6.33 -32.37
C THR A 562 -4.60 -6.67 -33.85
N THR A 563 -4.89 -5.67 -34.69
CA THR A 563 -4.96 -5.84 -36.15
C THR A 563 -3.59 -5.71 -36.79
N TYR A 564 -3.20 -6.75 -37.52
CA TYR A 564 -2.00 -6.81 -38.35
C TYR A 564 -2.37 -7.02 -39.82
N VAL A 565 -1.45 -6.75 -40.74
CA VAL A 565 -1.61 -6.99 -42.18
C VAL A 565 -0.56 -7.99 -42.61
N VAL A 566 -0.98 -9.07 -43.29
CA VAL A 566 -0.06 -9.96 -44.02
C VAL A 566 -0.31 -9.80 -45.51
N SER A 567 0.75 -9.67 -46.28
CA SER A 567 0.65 -9.44 -47.73
C SER A 567 1.80 -10.11 -48.48
N TYR A 568 1.68 -10.16 -49.81
CA TYR A 568 2.81 -10.45 -50.68
C TYR A 568 2.80 -9.58 -51.94
N PHE A 569 4.01 -9.26 -52.39
CA PHE A 569 4.30 -8.60 -53.65
C PHE A 569 4.30 -9.62 -54.79
N THR A 570 3.74 -9.25 -55.93
CA THR A 570 3.75 -10.03 -57.18
C THR A 570 3.74 -9.11 -58.39
N SER A 571 4.35 -9.55 -59.49
CA SER A 571 4.26 -8.90 -60.81
C SER A 571 3.64 -9.81 -61.89
N SER A 572 3.05 -10.93 -61.48
CA SER A 572 2.49 -11.96 -62.37
C SER A 572 1.04 -12.31 -62.04
N GLY A 573 0.34 -11.41 -61.35
CA GLY A 573 -1.02 -11.64 -60.89
C GLY A 573 -1.12 -12.47 -59.60
N TYR A 574 -2.35 -12.74 -59.18
CA TYR A 574 -2.66 -13.30 -57.85
C TYR A 574 -3.84 -14.28 -57.88
N ALA A 575 -3.91 -15.16 -56.88
CA ALA A 575 -5.05 -16.05 -56.68
C ALA A 575 -6.29 -15.27 -56.21
N VAL A 576 -7.46 -15.59 -56.77
CA VAL A 576 -8.71 -14.93 -56.37
C VAL A 576 -9.87 -15.92 -56.27
N SER A 577 -10.68 -15.77 -55.23
CA SER A 577 -11.99 -16.41 -55.07
C SER A 577 -12.98 -15.31 -54.66
N ARG A 578 -14.08 -15.12 -55.40
CA ARG A 578 -15.09 -14.09 -55.09
C ARG A 578 -16.50 -14.66 -55.25
N PRO A 579 -17.41 -14.46 -54.27
CA PRO A 579 -17.16 -13.94 -52.92
C PRO A 579 -16.51 -15.01 -52.02
N TYR A 580 -15.51 -14.64 -51.20
CA TYR A 580 -14.85 -15.59 -50.28
C TYR A 580 -15.22 -15.39 -48.81
N PHE A 581 -15.22 -14.15 -48.30
CA PHE A 581 -15.59 -13.82 -46.92
C PHE A 581 -17.12 -13.79 -46.74
N THR A 582 -17.74 -14.95 -46.89
CA THR A 582 -19.18 -15.17 -46.65
C THR A 582 -19.36 -16.06 -45.42
N GLU A 583 -20.58 -16.08 -44.86
CA GLU A 583 -20.91 -16.92 -43.71
C GLU A 583 -20.69 -18.42 -44.00
N ALA A 584 -20.96 -18.86 -45.23
CA ALA A 584 -20.75 -20.24 -45.67
C ALA A 584 -19.27 -20.69 -45.60
N ASN A 585 -18.32 -19.75 -45.68
CA ASN A 585 -16.89 -20.01 -45.64
C ASN A 585 -16.26 -19.65 -44.28
N ARG A 586 -17.04 -19.17 -43.29
CA ARG A 586 -16.54 -18.65 -42.01
C ARG A 586 -15.56 -19.61 -41.32
N ALA A 587 -15.91 -20.88 -41.22
CA ALA A 587 -15.07 -21.91 -40.59
C ALA A 587 -13.71 -22.13 -41.28
N ALA A 588 -13.54 -21.69 -42.53
CA ALA A 588 -12.29 -21.81 -43.27
C ALA A 588 -11.31 -20.64 -43.00
N TYR A 589 -11.79 -19.50 -42.47
CA TYR A 589 -10.98 -18.30 -42.22
C TYR A 589 -11.09 -17.72 -40.80
N GLU A 590 -11.99 -18.22 -39.94
CA GLU A 590 -12.00 -17.95 -38.49
C GLU A 590 -11.55 -19.23 -37.75
N ARG A 591 -10.30 -19.28 -37.29
CA ARG A 591 -9.68 -20.48 -36.71
C ARG A 591 -8.98 -20.16 -35.39
N PRO A 592 -9.73 -20.10 -34.27
CA PRO A 592 -9.16 -19.80 -32.96
C PRO A 592 -7.99 -20.73 -32.64
N PRO A 593 -6.89 -20.23 -32.06
CA PRO A 593 -6.75 -18.90 -31.47
C PRO A 593 -6.43 -17.76 -32.46
N LEU A 594 -6.46 -18.01 -33.77
CA LEU A 594 -6.35 -16.99 -34.84
C LEU A 594 -7.70 -16.48 -35.36
#